data_AF-A0A182ENG4-F1
#
_entry.id   AF-A0A182ENG4-F1
#
_cell.length_a   1.000
_cell.length_b   1.000
_cell.length_c   1.000
_cell.angle_alpha   90.00
_cell.angle_beta   90.00
_cell.angle_gamma   90.00
#
_symmetry.space_group_name_H-M   'P 1'
#
loop_
_entity.id
_entity.type
_entity.pdbx_description
1 polymer ?
#
loop_
_entity_poly.entity_id
_entity_poly.type
_entity_poly.pdbx_seq_one_letter_code
_entity_poly.pdbx_strand_id
1 'polypeptide(L)'
;MLQKVCEENKEEYIDLLMEWRFNRGIEQQTRAFFTGFNSVFPLEWLQYFDERELELLLCGMQDVDVDDWQRNTVYRHYAPQSKQVLWFWQFVRSLDQEKRSRLLQFVTGTCRVPVGGFSELIGSTGPQLFCIERVGKENWLPRSHTCFNRLDLPPYRSYEQLAEKLNRAIDETEVIIFTQNIIILMRWFSIGGNTTTVIYDHM
;
A
#
# COMPACT_ATOMS: atom_id res chain seq x y z
N MET A 1 -36.30 1.34 8.89
CA MET A 1 -36.31 0.63 10.19
C MET A 1 -34.85 0.44 10.56
N LEU A 2 -34.40 0.92 11.72
CA LEU A 2 -32.98 0.76 12.12
C LEU A 2 -32.80 -0.66 12.64
N GLN A 3 -32.03 -1.48 11.91
CA GLN A 3 -31.65 -2.82 12.34
C GLN A 3 -30.49 -2.70 13.34
N LYS A 4 -30.57 -3.47 14.45
CA LYS A 4 -29.52 -3.50 15.46
C LYS A 4 -28.38 -4.40 14.96
N VAL A 5 -27.14 -4.00 15.18
CA VAL A 5 -25.96 -4.81 14.83
C VAL A 5 -25.85 -5.98 15.81
N CYS A 6 -25.66 -7.18 15.27
CA CYS A 6 -25.47 -8.46 15.95
C CYS A 6 -24.38 -9.26 15.23
N GLU A 7 -24.02 -10.42 15.76
CA GLU A 7 -22.90 -11.20 15.25
C GLU A 7 -23.15 -11.72 13.82
N GLU A 8 -24.42 -11.93 13.48
CA GLU A 8 -24.86 -12.44 12.18
C GLU A 8 -24.85 -11.38 11.07
N ASN A 9 -24.95 -10.08 11.40
CA ASN A 9 -24.97 -8.99 10.43
C ASN A 9 -23.77 -8.03 10.53
N LYS A 10 -22.76 -8.37 11.32
CA LYS A 10 -21.57 -7.54 11.53
C LYS A 10 -20.76 -7.32 10.24
N GLU A 11 -20.69 -8.31 9.35
CA GLU A 11 -19.96 -8.19 8.08
C GLU A 11 -20.66 -7.19 7.15
N GLU A 12 -21.99 -7.30 7.03
CA GLU A 12 -22.81 -6.33 6.29
C GLU A 12 -22.66 -4.92 6.87
N TYR A 13 -22.66 -4.79 8.21
CA TYR A 13 -22.42 -3.51 8.86
C TYR A 13 -21.04 -2.95 8.53
N ILE A 14 -19.98 -3.76 8.55
CA ILE A 14 -18.61 -3.35 8.21
C ILE A 14 -18.54 -2.89 6.76
N ASP A 15 -19.12 -3.64 5.82
CA ASP A 15 -19.17 -3.28 4.40
C ASP A 15 -19.88 -1.94 4.17
N LEU A 16 -21.08 -1.77 4.75
CA LEU A 16 -21.85 -0.52 4.65
C LEU A 16 -21.13 0.64 5.33
N LEU A 17 -20.47 0.40 6.47
CA LEU A 17 -19.69 1.42 7.17
C LEU A 17 -18.48 1.86 6.35
N MET A 18 -17.77 0.92 5.71
CA MET A 18 -16.68 1.24 4.79
C MET A 18 -17.21 2.08 3.63
N GLU A 19 -18.22 1.62 2.90
CA GLU A 19 -18.81 2.35 1.78
C GLU A 19 -19.22 3.77 2.17
N TRP A 20 -19.93 3.91 3.28
CA TRP A 20 -20.32 5.22 3.80
C TRP A 20 -19.11 6.07 4.17
N ARG A 21 -18.08 5.49 4.81
CA ARG A 21 -16.90 6.23 5.29
C ARG A 21 -16.11 6.87 4.15
N PHE A 22 -16.05 6.20 2.99
CA PHE A 22 -15.31 6.69 1.84
C PHE A 22 -16.15 7.59 0.92
N ASN A 23 -17.46 7.40 0.86
CA ASN A 23 -18.31 8.20 -0.03
C ASN A 23 -18.86 9.48 0.63
N ARG A 24 -19.08 9.46 1.95
CA ARG A 24 -19.80 10.53 2.64
C ARG A 24 -19.15 11.89 2.40
N GLY A 25 -19.92 12.79 1.79
CA GLY A 25 -19.54 14.19 1.60
C GLY A 25 -18.68 14.46 0.37
N ILE A 26 -18.33 13.44 -0.41
CA ILE A 26 -17.54 13.59 -1.65
C ILE A 26 -18.20 13.02 -2.92
N GLU A 27 -19.38 12.37 -2.81
CA GLU A 27 -20.09 11.73 -3.93
C GLU A 27 -20.22 12.61 -5.19
N GLN A 28 -20.64 13.88 -5.03
CA GLN A 28 -20.84 14.78 -6.17
C GLN A 28 -19.51 15.15 -6.84
N GLN A 29 -18.48 15.40 -6.05
CA GLN A 29 -17.14 15.76 -6.49
C GLN A 29 -16.49 14.59 -7.24
N THR A 30 -16.60 13.38 -6.68
CA THR A 30 -16.13 12.14 -7.30
C THR A 30 -16.83 11.89 -8.63
N ARG A 31 -18.16 12.04 -8.68
CA ARG A 31 -18.93 11.88 -9.92
C ARG A 31 -18.53 12.91 -10.99
N ALA A 32 -18.36 14.17 -10.61
CA ALA A 32 -17.94 15.22 -11.52
C ALA A 32 -16.53 14.95 -12.08
N PHE A 33 -15.59 14.49 -11.23
CA PHE A 33 -14.25 14.09 -11.65
C PHE A 33 -14.30 12.98 -12.70
N PHE A 34 -15.03 11.89 -12.45
CA PHE A 34 -15.15 10.79 -13.42
C PHE A 34 -15.86 11.18 -14.69
N THR A 35 -16.87 12.05 -14.61
CA THR A 35 -17.57 12.56 -15.80
C THR A 35 -16.59 13.34 -16.70
N GLY A 36 -15.77 14.20 -16.11
CA GLY A 36 -14.72 14.92 -16.83
C GLY A 36 -13.65 13.98 -17.39
N PHE A 37 -13.15 13.05 -16.57
CA PHE A 37 -12.13 12.10 -17.00
C PHE A 37 -12.62 11.22 -18.15
N ASN A 38 -13.83 10.64 -18.05
CA ASN A 38 -14.43 9.79 -19.09
C ASN A 38 -14.67 10.52 -20.42
N SER A 39 -14.82 11.84 -20.41
CA SER A 39 -14.98 12.63 -21.63
C SER A 39 -13.71 12.74 -22.47
N VAL A 40 -12.54 12.50 -21.86
CA VAL A 40 -11.24 12.58 -22.51
C VAL A 40 -10.61 11.19 -22.66
N PHE A 41 -10.74 10.36 -21.62
CA PHE A 41 -10.17 9.01 -21.56
C PHE A 41 -11.27 8.03 -21.09
N PRO A 42 -11.74 7.12 -21.95
CA PRO A 42 -12.76 6.15 -21.59
C PRO A 42 -12.33 5.31 -20.39
N LEU A 43 -13.12 5.33 -19.33
CA LEU A 43 -12.77 4.65 -18.10
C LEU A 43 -12.76 3.12 -18.24
N GLU A 44 -13.43 2.58 -19.27
CA GLU A 44 -13.37 1.17 -19.65
C GLU A 44 -11.94 0.69 -19.89
N TRP A 45 -11.02 1.57 -20.30
CA TRP A 45 -9.61 1.20 -20.50
C TRP A 45 -8.84 1.06 -19.19
N LEU A 46 -9.36 1.63 -18.09
CA LEU A 46 -8.75 1.46 -16.77
C LEU A 46 -8.97 0.04 -16.21
N GLN A 47 -9.92 -0.73 -16.75
CA GLN A 47 -10.20 -2.09 -16.27
C GLN A 47 -9.04 -3.08 -16.49
N TYR A 48 -8.11 -2.73 -17.38
CA TYR A 48 -6.92 -3.55 -17.65
C TYR A 48 -5.78 -3.30 -16.66
N PHE A 49 -5.88 -2.22 -15.90
CA PHE A 49 -4.89 -1.83 -14.92
C PHE A 49 -5.42 -2.11 -13.53
N ASP A 50 -4.60 -2.72 -12.70
CA ASP A 50 -4.83 -2.62 -11.26
C ASP A 50 -4.55 -1.18 -10.77
N GLU A 51 -4.91 -0.92 -9.53
CA GLU A 51 -4.75 0.39 -8.92
C GLU A 51 -3.29 0.91 -8.91
N ARG A 52 -2.33 0.00 -8.92
CA ARG A 52 -0.89 0.27 -8.82
C ARG A 52 -0.34 0.63 -10.18
N GLU A 53 -0.74 -0.13 -11.20
CA GLU A 53 -0.42 0.17 -12.59
C GLU A 53 -1.02 1.50 -13.01
N LEU A 54 -2.23 1.82 -12.53
CA LEU A 54 -2.85 3.12 -12.76
C LEU A 54 -2.09 4.27 -12.06
N GLU A 55 -1.66 4.10 -10.80
CA GLU A 55 -0.81 5.08 -10.13
C GLU A 55 0.51 5.27 -10.90
N LEU A 56 1.16 4.18 -11.29
CA LEU A 56 2.41 4.22 -12.06
C LEU A 56 2.23 4.93 -13.41
N LEU A 57 1.13 4.65 -14.12
CA LEU A 57 0.80 5.28 -15.39
C LEU A 57 0.60 6.80 -15.25
N LEU A 58 -0.09 7.24 -14.21
CA LEU A 58 -0.39 8.65 -13.97
C LEU A 58 0.81 9.43 -13.43
N CYS A 59 1.65 8.78 -12.63
CA CYS A 59 2.70 9.45 -11.85
C CYS A 59 4.11 9.26 -12.43
N GLY A 60 4.27 8.28 -13.31
CA GLY A 60 5.57 7.85 -13.82
C GLY A 60 6.35 7.02 -12.80
N MET A 61 7.35 6.29 -13.30
CA MET A 61 8.31 5.57 -12.47
C MET A 61 9.34 6.57 -11.93
N GLN A 62 9.32 6.84 -10.63
CA GLN A 62 10.42 7.56 -9.98
C GLN A 62 11.55 6.58 -9.65
N ASP A 63 12.78 6.97 -9.98
CA ASP A 63 13.98 6.25 -9.55
C ASP A 63 14.17 6.44 -8.04
N VAL A 64 14.19 5.31 -7.32
CA VAL A 64 14.36 5.25 -5.87
C VAL A 64 15.85 5.21 -5.62
N ASP A 65 16.39 6.35 -5.21
CA ASP A 65 17.78 6.45 -4.77
C ASP A 65 17.95 5.71 -3.43
N VAL A 66 18.53 4.51 -3.52
CA VAL A 66 18.77 3.65 -2.35
C VAL A 66 19.84 4.25 -1.43
N ASP A 67 20.80 5.01 -1.95
CA ASP A 67 21.80 5.69 -1.13
C ASP A 67 21.15 6.80 -0.31
N ASP A 68 20.25 7.57 -0.92
CA ASP A 68 19.49 8.59 -0.20
C ASP A 68 18.56 7.98 0.84
N TRP A 69 17.87 6.90 0.49
CA TRP A 69 17.02 6.17 1.43
C TRP A 69 17.83 5.69 2.64
N GLN A 70 18.98 5.05 2.40
CA GLN A 70 19.82 4.52 3.47
C GLN A 70 20.39 5.63 4.37
N ARG A 71 20.82 6.76 3.80
CA ARG A 71 21.32 7.92 4.56
C ARG A 71 20.26 8.51 5.50
N ASN A 72 19.00 8.52 5.07
CA ASN A 72 17.88 9.11 5.80
C ASN A 72 17.07 8.08 6.60
N THR A 73 17.69 6.94 6.96
CA THR A 73 17.04 5.89 7.74
C THR A 73 17.44 5.94 9.22
N VAL A 74 16.45 5.81 10.10
CA VAL A 74 16.64 5.66 11.55
C VAL A 74 16.55 4.19 11.95
N TYR A 75 17.35 3.77 12.92
CA TYR A 75 17.36 2.40 13.43
C TYR A 75 16.99 2.35 14.90
N ARG A 76 16.06 1.46 15.27
CA ARG A 76 15.63 1.23 16.65
C ARG A 76 15.87 -0.22 17.03
N HIS A 77 16.53 -0.45 18.16
CA HIS A 77 16.91 -1.80 18.62
C HIS A 77 17.76 -2.61 17.61
N TYR A 78 18.23 -1.95 16.57
CA TYR A 78 19.32 -2.32 15.67
C TYR A 78 20.31 -1.16 15.63
N ALA A 79 21.57 -1.49 15.42
CA ALA A 79 22.59 -0.54 14.98
C ALA A 79 22.74 -0.61 13.45
N PRO A 80 23.22 0.46 12.77
CA PRO A 80 23.45 0.45 11.33
C PRO A 80 24.31 -0.72 10.81
N GLN A 81 25.25 -1.18 11.62
CA GLN A 81 26.17 -2.30 11.34
C GLN A 81 25.59 -3.69 11.69
N SER A 82 24.34 -3.78 12.15
CA SER A 82 23.71 -5.07 12.46
C SER A 82 23.59 -5.89 11.19
N LYS A 83 23.82 -7.21 11.28
CA LYS A 83 23.78 -8.12 10.13
C LYS A 83 22.48 -7.97 9.33
N GLN A 84 21.33 -7.90 10.00
CA GLN A 84 20.01 -7.77 9.37
C GLN A 84 19.84 -6.44 8.64
N VAL A 85 20.43 -5.35 9.15
CA VAL A 85 20.40 -4.04 8.49
C VAL A 85 21.26 -4.06 7.23
N LEU A 86 22.47 -4.64 7.31
CA LEU A 86 23.35 -4.79 6.15
C LEU A 86 22.70 -5.67 5.07
N TRP A 87 22.09 -6.78 5.48
CA TRP A 87 21.34 -7.67 4.59
C TRP A 87 20.11 -7.00 3.98
N PHE A 88 19.38 -6.18 4.75
CA PHE A 88 18.27 -5.40 4.23
C PHE A 88 18.73 -4.49 3.08
N TRP A 89 19.78 -3.69 3.28
CA TRP A 89 20.26 -2.80 2.23
C TRP A 89 20.90 -3.54 1.05
N GLN A 90 21.58 -4.67 1.30
CA GLN A 90 22.03 -5.55 0.22
C GLN A 90 20.85 -6.06 -0.63
N PHE A 91 19.77 -6.48 0.03
CA PHE A 91 18.54 -6.90 -0.62
C PHE A 91 17.91 -5.77 -1.44
N VAL A 92 17.70 -4.59 -0.85
CA VAL A 92 17.09 -3.43 -1.55
C VAL A 92 17.87 -3.04 -2.80
N ARG A 93 19.21 -3.06 -2.75
CA ARG A 93 20.06 -2.77 -3.92
C ARG A 93 19.95 -3.84 -5.01
N SER A 94 19.68 -5.08 -4.64
CA SER A 94 19.49 -6.18 -5.60
C SER A 94 18.15 -6.13 -6.33
N LEU A 95 17.17 -5.39 -5.80
CA LEU A 95 15.87 -5.20 -6.42
C LEU A 95 15.96 -4.29 -7.66
N ASP A 96 15.11 -4.56 -8.64
CA ASP A 96 14.81 -3.62 -9.71
C ASP A 96 13.97 -2.44 -9.21
N GLN A 97 13.75 -1.47 -10.09
CA GLN A 97 13.10 -0.21 -9.73
C GLN A 97 11.64 -0.40 -9.33
N GLU A 98 10.93 -1.32 -10.00
CA GLU A 98 9.56 -1.68 -9.69
C GLU A 98 9.44 -2.26 -8.28
N LYS A 99 10.26 -3.25 -7.93
CA LYS A 99 10.25 -3.86 -6.59
C LYS A 99 10.71 -2.90 -5.50
N ARG A 100 11.61 -1.96 -5.79
CA ARG A 100 11.97 -0.89 -4.84
C ARG A 100 10.78 0.02 -4.54
N SER A 101 10.04 0.44 -5.56
CA SER A 101 8.82 1.22 -5.39
C SER A 101 7.75 0.46 -4.61
N ARG A 102 7.61 -0.85 -4.84
CA ARG A 102 6.69 -1.70 -4.06
C ARG A 102 7.11 -1.81 -2.60
N LEU A 103 8.40 -1.98 -2.31
CA LEU A 103 8.90 -1.96 -0.94
C LEU A 103 8.67 -0.59 -0.27
N LEU A 104 8.84 0.51 -1.01
CA LEU A 104 8.56 1.85 -0.51
C LEU A 104 7.09 1.99 -0.13
N GLN A 105 6.19 1.54 -1.02
CA GLN A 105 4.74 1.54 -0.77
C GLN A 105 4.38 0.63 0.41
N PHE A 106 5.00 -0.54 0.53
CA PHE A 106 4.81 -1.44 1.67
C PHE A 106 5.06 -0.72 2.99
N VAL A 107 6.11 0.11 3.09
CA VAL A 107 6.49 0.74 4.37
C VAL A 107 5.89 2.13 4.58
N THR A 108 5.62 2.89 3.51
CA THR A 108 5.17 4.30 3.61
C THR A 108 3.72 4.50 3.16
N GLY A 109 3.11 3.50 2.50
CA GLY A 109 1.78 3.62 1.91
C GLY A 109 1.75 4.38 0.59
N THR A 110 2.90 4.81 0.05
CA THR A 110 2.99 5.46 -1.28
C THR A 110 4.23 4.96 -2.03
N CYS A 111 4.14 4.91 -3.36
CA CYS A 111 5.31 4.62 -4.20
C CYS A 111 6.17 5.87 -4.49
N ARG A 112 5.81 7.04 -3.95
CA ARG A 112 6.47 8.32 -4.26
C ARG A 112 7.51 8.73 -3.23
N VAL A 113 8.63 9.24 -3.71
CA VAL A 113 9.62 9.93 -2.89
C VAL A 113 9.31 11.43 -2.90
N PRO A 114 9.35 12.14 -1.77
CA PRO A 114 9.25 13.60 -1.75
C PRO A 114 10.26 14.26 -2.67
N VAL A 115 9.97 15.47 -3.15
CA VAL A 115 10.87 16.20 -4.08
C VAL A 115 12.25 16.44 -3.45
N GLY A 116 12.33 16.71 -2.13
CA GLY A 116 13.59 16.82 -1.40
C GLY A 116 14.19 15.49 -0.91
N GLY A 117 13.70 14.35 -1.41
CA GLY A 117 14.22 13.01 -1.10
C GLY A 117 13.68 12.42 0.20
N PHE A 118 14.37 11.39 0.70
CA PHE A 118 13.94 10.61 1.87
C PHE A 118 14.04 11.38 3.19
N SER A 119 14.76 12.51 3.21
CA SER A 119 14.87 13.40 4.36
C SER A 119 13.56 14.14 4.68
N GLU A 120 12.66 14.26 3.68
CA GLU A 120 11.39 14.98 3.78
C GLU A 120 10.18 14.03 3.89
N LEU A 121 10.40 12.76 4.24
CA LEU A 121 9.31 11.82 4.44
C LEU A 121 8.32 12.33 5.49
N ILE A 122 7.03 12.15 5.21
CA ILE A 122 5.91 12.56 6.05
C ILE A 122 5.21 11.31 6.57
N GLY A 123 4.88 11.30 7.86
CA GLY A 123 3.98 10.34 8.49
C GLY A 123 2.64 11.01 8.85
N SER A 124 1.77 10.31 9.57
CA SER A 124 0.44 10.80 9.91
C SER A 124 0.43 12.06 10.77
N THR A 125 1.50 12.30 11.53
CA THR A 125 1.63 13.43 12.46
C THR A 125 2.64 14.50 12.02
N GLY A 126 3.12 14.45 10.77
CA GLY A 126 4.12 15.39 10.24
C GLY A 126 5.43 14.73 9.80
N PRO A 127 6.55 15.46 9.74
CA PRO A 127 7.84 14.94 9.29
C PRO A 127 8.27 13.70 10.09
N GLN A 128 8.51 12.60 9.37
CA GLN A 128 8.79 11.28 9.94
C GLN A 128 9.66 10.47 8.98
N LEU A 129 10.94 10.32 9.33
CA LEU A 129 11.88 9.51 8.56
C LEU A 129 11.50 8.03 8.57
N PHE A 130 11.98 7.32 7.54
CA PHE A 130 11.89 5.87 7.48
C PHE A 130 12.67 5.23 8.65
N CYS A 131 12.05 4.25 9.30
CA CYS A 131 12.58 3.61 10.50
C CYS A 131 12.59 2.09 10.37
N ILE A 132 13.74 1.46 10.63
CA ILE A 132 13.82 0.00 10.80
C ILE A 132 13.93 -0.31 12.29
N GLU A 133 12.99 -1.10 12.81
CA GLU A 133 12.94 -1.50 14.20
C GLU A 133 13.06 -3.02 14.37
N ARG A 134 13.90 -3.47 15.30
CA ARG A 134 14.00 -4.89 15.65
C ARG A 134 12.76 -5.32 16.43
N VAL A 135 11.82 -5.97 15.74
CA VAL A 135 10.57 -6.49 16.34
C VAL A 135 10.26 -7.87 15.78
N GLY A 136 9.78 -8.76 16.64
CA GLY A 136 9.27 -10.07 16.25
C GLY A 136 10.24 -11.23 16.43
N LYS A 137 9.81 -12.41 15.98
CA LYS A 137 10.55 -13.67 16.03
C LYS A 137 11.05 -14.05 14.64
N GLU A 138 12.09 -14.86 14.56
CA GLU A 138 12.79 -15.22 13.32
C GLU A 138 11.89 -15.83 12.23
N ASN A 139 10.78 -16.44 12.63
CA ASN A 139 9.80 -17.10 11.78
C ASN A 139 8.65 -16.16 11.34
N TRP A 140 8.54 -14.96 11.93
CA TRP A 140 7.53 -13.98 11.57
C TRP A 140 7.89 -13.29 10.24
N LEU A 141 6.86 -12.86 9.52
CA LEU A 141 7.02 -11.95 8.39
C LEU A 141 7.34 -10.54 8.91
N PRO A 142 8.07 -9.72 8.11
CA PRO A 142 8.22 -8.32 8.43
C PRO A 142 6.86 -7.62 8.33
N ARG A 143 6.66 -6.55 9.10
CA ARG A 143 5.41 -5.79 9.11
C ARG A 143 5.70 -4.32 8.95
N SER A 144 4.81 -3.59 8.31
CA SER A 144 4.91 -2.15 8.18
C SER A 144 3.87 -1.42 9.05
N HIS A 145 4.23 -0.20 9.43
CA HIS A 145 3.32 0.77 10.03
C HIS A 145 3.42 2.04 9.20
N THR A 146 2.61 2.13 8.14
CA THR A 146 2.69 3.19 7.12
C THR A 146 2.54 4.59 7.71
N CYS A 147 1.67 4.76 8.71
CA CYS A 147 1.52 6.03 9.44
C CYS A 147 2.83 6.57 10.04
N PHE A 148 3.81 5.70 10.29
CA PHE A 148 5.08 6.06 10.93
C PHE A 148 6.30 5.78 10.05
N ASN A 149 6.11 5.42 8.77
CA ASN A 149 7.17 4.98 7.87
C ASN A 149 8.09 3.92 8.50
N ARG A 150 7.51 2.99 9.27
CA ARG A 150 8.27 2.02 10.07
C ARG A 150 8.16 0.60 9.52
N LEU A 151 9.31 -0.05 9.38
CA LEU A 151 9.47 -1.48 9.13
C LEU A 151 9.87 -2.21 10.41
N ASP A 152 8.99 -3.07 10.91
CA ASP A 152 9.31 -4.07 11.92
C ASP A 152 10.07 -5.21 11.24
N LEU A 153 11.38 -5.29 11.48
CA LEU A 153 12.27 -6.28 10.86
C LEU A 153 12.70 -7.34 11.90
N PRO A 154 12.20 -8.58 11.79
CA PRO A 154 12.61 -9.66 12.68
C PRO A 154 14.11 -9.98 12.62
N PRO A 155 14.69 -10.55 13.69
CA PRO A 155 16.12 -10.88 13.76
C PRO A 155 16.45 -12.16 12.98
N TYR A 156 16.25 -12.15 11.66
CA TYR A 156 16.54 -13.29 10.77
C TYR A 156 17.98 -13.78 10.92
N ARG A 157 18.19 -15.09 10.70
CA ARG A 157 19.48 -15.76 10.93
C ARG A 157 20.39 -15.76 9.70
N SER A 158 19.83 -15.57 8.50
CA SER A 158 20.59 -15.53 7.25
C SER A 158 20.02 -14.49 6.27
N TYR A 159 20.82 -14.15 5.26
CA TYR A 159 20.41 -13.26 4.18
C TYR A 159 19.26 -13.86 3.37
N GLU A 160 19.34 -15.16 3.07
CA GLU A 160 18.35 -15.89 2.28
C GLU A 160 16.98 -15.86 2.96
N GLN A 161 16.95 -16.09 4.28
CA GLN A 161 15.72 -16.00 5.06
C GLN A 161 15.12 -14.60 5.01
N LEU A 162 15.95 -13.56 5.15
CA LEU A 162 15.50 -12.16 5.08
C LEU A 162 14.94 -11.83 3.70
N ALA A 163 15.63 -12.22 2.63
CA ALA A 163 15.23 -11.97 1.26
C ALA A 163 13.92 -12.69 0.90
N GLU A 164 13.77 -13.96 1.29
CA GLU A 164 12.54 -14.72 1.10
C GLU A 164 11.36 -14.05 1.81
N LYS A 165 11.52 -13.69 3.09
CA LYS A 165 10.45 -13.10 3.90
C LYS A 165 10.06 -11.69 3.45
N LEU A 166 11.02 -10.88 3.00
CA LEU A 166 10.74 -9.55 2.46
C LEU A 166 10.05 -9.63 1.10
N ASN A 167 10.52 -10.46 0.16
CA ASN A 167 9.82 -10.66 -1.11
C ASN A 167 8.36 -11.08 -0.85
N ARG A 168 8.18 -12.09 0.01
CA ARG A 168 6.85 -12.58 0.36
C ARG A 168 5.97 -11.49 0.97
N ALA A 169 6.48 -10.67 1.89
CA ALA A 169 5.69 -9.59 2.48
C ALA A 169 5.34 -8.49 1.48
N ILE A 170 6.24 -8.14 0.56
CA ILE A 170 5.99 -7.18 -0.52
C ILE A 170 4.90 -7.72 -1.45
N ASP A 171 5.00 -9.00 -1.82
CA ASP A 171 4.05 -9.67 -2.72
C ASP A 171 2.69 -9.95 -2.04
N GLU A 172 2.65 -10.22 -0.73
CA GLU A 172 1.39 -10.47 0.02
C GLU A 172 0.63 -9.18 0.40
N THR A 173 1.29 -8.00 0.35
CA THR A 173 0.65 -6.72 0.70
C THR A 173 -0.39 -6.25 -0.33
N GLU A 174 -0.57 -7.00 -1.42
CA GLU A 174 -1.62 -6.82 -2.43
C GLU A 174 -3.04 -6.66 -1.87
N VAL A 175 -3.30 -7.01 -0.61
CA VAL A 175 -4.68 -7.09 -0.07
C VAL A 175 -5.02 -6.04 1.01
N ILE A 176 -4.05 -5.36 1.65
CA ILE A 176 -4.34 -4.71 2.96
C ILE A 176 -4.26 -3.18 2.96
N ILE A 177 -3.48 -2.53 2.08
CA ILE A 177 -3.22 -1.08 2.23
C ILE A 177 -4.09 -0.20 1.30
N PHE A 178 -4.64 -0.75 0.21
CA PHE A 178 -5.36 0.04 -0.80
C PHE A 178 -6.81 -0.38 -1.08
N THR A 179 -7.31 -1.41 -0.41
CA THR A 179 -8.69 -1.92 -0.55
C THR A 179 -9.79 -0.96 -0.08
N GLN A 180 -9.43 0.25 0.31
CA GLN A 180 -10.36 1.20 0.88
C GLN A 180 -10.58 2.45 0.03
N ASN A 181 -9.55 3.01 -0.63
CA ASN A 181 -9.78 4.15 -1.53
C ASN A 181 -9.94 3.73 -3.00
N ILE A 182 -9.16 2.78 -3.50
CA ILE A 182 -9.23 2.40 -4.93
C ILE A 182 -10.22 1.27 -5.20
N ILE A 183 -10.41 0.31 -4.29
CA ILE A 183 -11.50 -0.66 -4.42
C ILE A 183 -12.87 0.02 -4.38
N ILE A 184 -13.02 1.16 -3.69
CA ILE A 184 -14.28 1.92 -3.74
C ILE A 184 -14.42 2.65 -5.08
N LEU A 185 -13.34 3.22 -5.62
CA LEU A 185 -13.30 3.66 -7.01
C LEU A 185 -13.72 2.55 -7.99
N MET A 186 -13.17 1.33 -7.86
CA MET A 186 -13.45 0.18 -8.73
C MET A 186 -14.80 -0.49 -8.47
N ARG A 187 -15.34 -0.48 -7.24
CA ARG A 187 -16.73 -0.89 -6.96
C ARG A 187 -17.72 0.12 -7.55
N TRP A 188 -17.42 1.43 -7.50
CA TRP A 188 -18.20 2.45 -8.21
C TRP A 188 -18.19 2.23 -9.73
N PHE A 189 -17.08 1.72 -10.31
CA PHE A 189 -17.05 1.29 -11.71
C PHE A 189 -18.06 0.17 -12.02
N SER A 190 -18.18 -0.82 -11.15
CA SER A 190 -19.11 -1.94 -11.37
C SER A 190 -20.58 -1.59 -11.08
N ILE A 191 -20.85 -0.56 -10.27
CA ILE A 191 -22.22 -0.16 -9.87
C ILE A 191 -22.78 0.94 -10.79
N GLY A 192 -21.95 1.58 -11.63
CA GLY A 192 -22.34 2.62 -12.59
C GLY A 192 -23.06 2.13 -13.85
N GLY A 193 -23.21 0.82 -14.05
CA GLY A 193 -23.97 0.22 -15.15
C GLY A 193 -25.24 -0.47 -14.65
N ASN A 194 -26.39 -0.09 -15.22
CA ASN A 194 -27.70 -0.72 -14.94
C ASN A 194 -27.64 -2.25 -14.88
N THR A 195 -28.22 -2.82 -13.81
CA THR A 195 -28.85 -4.14 -13.72
C THR A 195 -28.04 -5.36 -14.21
N THR A 196 -27.62 -6.22 -13.28
CA THR A 196 -28.09 -7.60 -13.08
C THR A 196 -27.06 -8.37 -12.26
N THR A 197 -27.50 -8.92 -11.13
CA THR A 197 -26.85 -10.00 -10.40
C THR A 197 -26.35 -11.09 -11.37
N VAL A 198 -25.03 -11.26 -11.51
CA VAL A 198 -24.46 -12.51 -11.99
C VAL A 198 -23.57 -13.05 -10.89
N ILE A 199 -24.21 -13.85 -10.03
CA ILE A 199 -23.55 -14.86 -9.22
C ILE A 199 -22.89 -15.79 -10.23
N TYR A 200 -21.57 -15.76 -10.35
CA TYR A 200 -20.83 -16.87 -10.97
C TYR A 200 -20.82 -18.01 -9.96
N ASP A 201 -21.89 -18.79 -10.03
CA ASP A 201 -21.87 -20.20 -9.66
C ASP A 201 -21.30 -20.94 -10.87
N HIS A 202 -20.16 -21.61 -10.72
CA HIS A 202 -19.93 -22.97 -11.23
C HIS A 202 -18.50 -23.49 -10.97
N MET A 203 -18.51 -24.62 -10.24
CA MET A 203 -17.51 -25.70 -10.06
C MET A 203 -16.47 -25.56 -8.96
#